data_AF-A0A4V0Y191-F1
#
_entry.id   AF-A0A4V0Y191-F1
#
_cell.length_a   1.000
_cell.length_b   1.000
_cell.length_c   1.000
_cell.angle_alpha   90.00
_cell.angle_beta   90.00
_cell.angle_gamma   90.00
#
_symmetry.space_group_name_H-M   'P 1'
#
loop_
_entity.id
_entity.type
_entity.pdbx_description
1 polymer ?
#
loop_
_entity_poly.entity_id
_entity_poly.type
_entity_poly.pdbx_seq_one_letter_code
_entity_poly.pdbx_strand_id
1 'polypeptide(L)'
;MARHTLVRKCEHCLKADKKSNHCTVFTEPGWMWRKGKCWGYKPRLIVYLGGSIHGHSTLKEAMTWRLYAAGVLEAAGYEVLNPLHQPRPATVEAIIKRDLQDINRADILLVEMDHKDKPYIGTSMEIRYAWERKKEIILFGRANRESIWLQYHASAWYEDLGQALAYLKERGIKLYGDLERVKRSPGGMAEGAAGTRDGRARVCGGGGI
;
A
#
# COMPACT_ATOMS: atom_id res chain seq x y z
N MET A 1 19.08 -5.02 -6.35
CA MET A 1 19.33 -5.19 -4.90
C MET A 1 18.63 -4.07 -4.11
N ALA A 2 17.36 -4.24 -3.71
CA ALA A 2 16.54 -3.20 -3.08
C ALA A 2 15.85 -3.67 -1.77
N ARG A 3 16.58 -4.40 -0.91
CA ARG A 3 16.03 -4.96 0.35
C ARG A 3 16.21 -4.06 1.59
N HIS A 4 16.83 -2.89 1.47
CA HIS A 4 17.34 -2.15 2.64
C HIS A 4 16.48 -0.99 3.19
N THR A 5 15.37 -0.60 2.56
CA THR A 5 14.63 0.61 2.97
C THR A 5 13.39 0.38 3.83
N LEU A 6 12.84 -0.84 3.87
CA LEU A 6 11.60 -1.13 4.63
C LEU A 6 11.80 -1.40 6.13
N VAL A 7 13.04 -1.63 6.59
CA VAL A 7 13.33 -2.07 7.97
C VAL A 7 13.53 -0.91 8.96
N ARG A 8 13.82 0.32 8.49
CA ARG A 8 14.30 1.41 9.38
C ARG A 8 13.22 2.13 10.20
N LYS A 9 11.93 2.03 9.88
CA LYS A 9 10.88 2.76 10.63
C LYS A 9 10.53 2.13 11.98
N CYS A 10 10.86 0.84 12.21
CA CYS A 10 10.60 0.18 13.48
C CYS A 10 11.72 0.41 14.52
N GLU A 11 12.98 0.57 14.08
CA GLU A 11 14.14 0.72 14.96
C GLU A 11 14.11 2.04 15.76
N HIS A 12 13.25 2.98 15.39
CA HIS A 12 13.10 4.30 16.03
C HIS A 12 11.67 4.56 16.54
N CYS A 13 10.87 3.52 16.79
CA CYS A 13 9.57 3.71 17.43
C CYS A 13 9.80 4.19 18.89
N LEU A 14 9.86 5.51 19.09
CA LEU A 14 9.96 6.21 20.38
C LEU A 14 8.74 5.93 21.31
N LYS A 15 7.76 5.15 20.84
CA LYS A 15 6.51 4.82 21.52
C LYS A 15 6.42 3.36 21.98
N ALA A 16 7.49 2.59 21.81
CA ALA A 16 7.59 1.25 22.38
C ALA A 16 7.96 1.34 23.86
N ASP A 17 7.05 0.93 24.75
CA ASP A 17 7.45 0.67 26.13
C ASP A 17 8.24 -0.65 26.15
N LYS A 18 9.55 -0.52 26.21
CA LYS A 18 10.49 -1.65 26.22
C LYS A 18 10.32 -2.54 27.46
N LYS A 19 9.71 -2.04 28.55
CA LYS A 19 9.49 -2.81 29.78
C LYS A 19 8.27 -3.72 29.69
N SER A 20 7.18 -3.25 29.08
CA SER A 20 5.94 -4.03 28.94
C SER A 20 5.91 -4.91 27.68
N ASN A 21 6.87 -4.75 26.76
CA ASN A 21 6.88 -5.45 25.47
C ASN A 21 5.60 -5.18 24.64
N HIS A 22 4.93 -4.05 24.92
CA HIS A 22 3.68 -3.62 24.30
C HIS A 22 3.93 -2.40 23.40
N CYS A 23 3.25 -2.39 22.24
CA CYS A 23 3.17 -1.21 21.39
C CYS A 23 1.98 -0.36 21.84
N THR A 24 2.21 0.85 22.33
CA THR A 24 1.13 1.75 22.79
C THR A 24 0.19 2.22 21.66
N VAL A 25 0.58 1.97 20.40
CA VAL A 25 -0.18 2.33 19.19
C VAL A 25 -1.11 1.19 18.73
N PHE A 26 -0.81 -0.07 19.07
CA PHE A 26 -1.61 -1.22 18.64
C PHE A 26 -2.02 -2.03 19.87
N THR A 27 -3.31 -1.98 20.22
CA THR A 27 -3.89 -2.68 21.38
C THR A 27 -4.24 -4.14 21.09
N GLU A 28 -4.09 -4.60 19.84
CA GLU A 28 -4.42 -5.98 19.48
C GLU A 28 -3.25 -6.95 19.73
N PRO A 29 -3.43 -8.00 20.57
CA PRO A 29 -2.36 -8.93 20.98
C PRO A 29 -1.72 -9.74 19.84
N GLY A 30 -2.38 -9.86 18.68
CA GLY A 30 -1.87 -10.65 17.55
C GLY A 30 -0.58 -10.09 16.91
N TRP A 31 -0.23 -8.84 17.19
CA TRP A 31 0.82 -8.09 16.51
C TRP A 31 2.05 -7.81 17.41
N MET A 32 2.28 -8.69 18.39
CA MET A 32 3.26 -8.51 19.46
C MET A 32 4.73 -8.61 19.02
N TRP A 33 5.56 -7.87 19.78
CA TRP A 33 7.01 -7.85 19.74
C TRP A 33 7.62 -9.23 20.06
N ARG A 34 8.58 -9.70 19.24
CA ARG A 34 9.42 -10.87 19.55
C ARG A 34 10.89 -10.52 19.34
N LYS A 35 11.74 -10.78 20.34
CA LYS A 35 13.20 -10.55 20.33
C LYS A 35 13.60 -9.09 19.98
N GLY A 36 12.92 -8.09 20.55
CA GLY A 36 13.28 -6.68 20.35
C GLY A 36 12.95 -6.10 18.96
N LYS A 37 12.08 -6.75 18.18
CA LYS A 37 11.56 -6.24 16.90
C LYS A 37 10.03 -6.23 16.92
N CYS A 38 9.40 -5.17 16.40
CA CYS A 38 7.96 -5.18 16.13
C CYS A 38 7.71 -6.07 14.91
N TRP A 39 7.05 -7.21 15.10
CA TRP A 39 6.80 -8.17 14.02
C TRP A 39 5.55 -7.85 13.20
N GLY A 40 4.75 -6.86 13.62
CA GLY A 40 3.44 -6.61 13.03
C GLY A 40 3.30 -5.44 12.08
N TYR A 41 4.20 -4.47 12.10
CA TYR A 41 4.07 -3.29 11.24
C TYR A 41 4.77 -3.51 9.89
N LYS A 42 4.00 -3.88 8.87
CA LYS A 42 4.42 -3.69 7.47
C LYS A 42 3.89 -2.33 7.01
N PRO A 43 4.71 -1.28 6.90
CA PRO A 43 4.25 -0.03 6.33
C PRO A 43 3.65 -0.28 4.95
N ARG A 44 2.48 0.32 4.69
CA ARG A 44 1.91 0.35 3.35
C ARG A 44 2.88 1.13 2.45
N LEU A 45 3.22 0.54 1.32
CA LEU A 45 3.99 1.22 0.30
C LEU A 45 3.11 2.31 -0.30
N ILE A 46 3.71 3.46 -0.55
CA ILE A 46 3.01 4.62 -1.09
C ILE A 46 3.25 4.68 -2.60
N VAL A 47 2.18 4.75 -3.40
CA VAL A 47 2.24 4.83 -4.86
C VAL A 47 1.82 6.22 -5.32
N TYR A 48 2.70 6.92 -6.04
CA TYR A 48 2.38 8.18 -6.72
C TYR A 48 1.89 7.94 -8.15
N LEU A 49 0.80 8.58 -8.54
CA LEU A 49 0.17 8.43 -9.86
C LEU A 49 0.60 9.53 -10.84
N GLY A 50 1.75 9.31 -11.48
CA GLY A 50 2.32 10.20 -12.50
C GLY A 50 1.73 9.98 -13.89
N GLY A 51 1.85 10.97 -14.77
CA GLY A 51 1.38 10.86 -16.15
C GLY A 51 0.88 12.16 -16.73
N SER A 52 0.34 12.11 -17.95
CA SER A 52 -0.16 13.30 -18.62
C SER A 52 -1.32 13.96 -17.84
N ILE A 53 -1.29 15.28 -17.79
CA ILE A 53 -2.35 16.18 -17.29
C ILE A 53 -2.51 17.31 -18.29
N HIS A 54 -1.39 17.92 -18.69
CA HIS A 54 -1.37 18.91 -19.76
C HIS A 54 -1.73 18.27 -21.11
N GLY A 55 -2.59 18.95 -21.87
CA GLY A 55 -3.03 18.53 -23.20
C GLY A 55 -4.29 17.68 -23.23
N HIS A 56 -4.86 17.28 -22.09
CA HIS A 56 -6.20 16.68 -22.05
C HIS A 56 -7.29 17.74 -22.24
N SER A 57 -8.38 17.35 -22.91
CA SER A 57 -9.51 18.25 -23.16
C SER A 57 -10.28 18.55 -21.88
N THR A 58 -10.29 17.59 -20.95
CA THR A 58 -10.93 17.75 -19.64
C THR A 58 -10.06 17.20 -18.51
N LEU A 59 -10.24 17.74 -17.31
CA LEU A 59 -9.62 17.17 -16.11
C LEU A 59 -10.11 15.73 -15.83
N LYS A 60 -11.34 15.41 -16.25
CA LYS A 60 -11.94 14.09 -16.09
C LYS A 60 -11.14 13.02 -16.85
N GLU A 61 -10.65 13.31 -18.06
CA GLU A 61 -9.82 12.38 -18.83
C GLU A 61 -8.54 12.02 -18.07
N ALA A 62 -7.81 13.03 -17.60
CA ALA A 62 -6.61 12.81 -16.77
C ALA A 62 -6.93 12.11 -15.45
N MET A 63 -8.11 12.35 -14.87
CA MET A 63 -8.50 11.79 -13.57
C MET A 63 -8.95 10.33 -13.65
N THR A 64 -9.61 9.91 -14.73
CA THR A 64 -10.37 8.65 -14.78
C THR A 64 -9.51 7.43 -14.48
N TRP A 65 -8.36 7.30 -15.14
CA TRP A 65 -7.47 6.17 -14.91
C TRP A 65 -6.86 6.20 -13.51
N ARG A 66 -6.59 7.40 -12.96
CA ARG A 66 -6.00 7.58 -11.64
C ARG A 66 -6.94 7.12 -10.53
N LEU A 67 -8.23 7.43 -10.64
CA LEU A 67 -9.24 6.96 -9.68
C LEU A 67 -9.41 5.45 -9.74
N TYR A 68 -9.44 4.88 -10.95
CA TYR A 68 -9.49 3.42 -11.12
C TYR A 68 -8.25 2.74 -10.52
N ALA A 69 -7.05 3.23 -10.85
CA ALA A 69 -5.80 2.72 -10.30
C ALA A 69 -5.76 2.84 -8.77
N ALA A 70 -6.19 3.98 -8.21
CA ALA A 70 -6.25 4.19 -6.77
C ALA A 70 -7.10 3.12 -6.07
N GLY A 71 -8.32 2.87 -6.55
CA GLY A 71 -9.19 1.84 -5.96
C GLY A 71 -8.58 0.44 -6.00
N VAL A 72 -7.94 0.06 -7.11
CA VAL A 72 -7.28 -1.25 -7.24
C VAL A 72 -6.08 -1.38 -6.29
N LEU A 73 -5.26 -0.33 -6.20
CA LEU A 73 -4.06 -0.32 -5.37
C LEU A 73 -4.41 -0.26 -3.87
N GLU A 74 -5.40 0.54 -3.47
CA GLU A 74 -5.87 0.59 -2.10
C GLU A 74 -6.45 -0.75 -1.65
N ALA A 75 -7.21 -1.43 -2.51
CA ALA A 75 -7.70 -2.79 -2.25
C ALA A 75 -6.56 -3.82 -2.11
N ALA A 76 -5.41 -3.57 -2.76
CA ALA A 76 -4.20 -4.38 -2.64
C ALA A 76 -3.29 -3.97 -1.46
N GLY A 77 -3.69 -2.97 -0.66
CA GLY A 77 -2.99 -2.57 0.57
C GLY A 77 -1.97 -1.44 0.42
N TYR A 78 -1.97 -0.74 -0.71
CA TYR A 78 -1.14 0.45 -0.91
C TYR A 78 -1.81 1.71 -0.32
N GLU A 79 -1.00 2.72 -0.02
CA GLU A 79 -1.45 4.11 0.08
C GLU A 79 -1.21 4.77 -1.27
N VAL A 80 -2.11 5.65 -1.72
CA VAL A 80 -2.05 6.24 -3.07
C VAL A 80 -2.02 7.76 -3.00
N LEU A 81 -1.08 8.36 -3.72
CA LEU A 81 -0.95 9.81 -3.91
C LEU A 81 -1.35 10.15 -5.34
N ASN A 82 -2.48 10.84 -5.48
CA ASN A 82 -3.00 11.31 -6.76
C ASN A 82 -2.84 12.84 -6.84
N PRO A 83 -2.03 13.38 -7.78
CA PRO A 83 -1.78 14.82 -7.89
C PRO A 83 -3.04 15.65 -8.19
N LEU A 84 -4.13 15.01 -8.60
CA LEU A 84 -5.41 15.66 -8.91
C LEU A 84 -6.46 15.57 -7.78
N HIS A 85 -6.23 14.80 -6.71
CA HIS A 85 -7.27 14.52 -5.69
C HIS A 85 -7.48 15.66 -4.67
N GLN A 86 -6.60 16.66 -4.65
CA GLN A 86 -6.70 17.82 -3.76
C GLN A 86 -6.89 19.11 -4.57
N PRO A 87 -7.46 20.18 -3.97
CA PRO A 87 -7.49 21.49 -4.58
C PRO A 87 -6.11 21.83 -5.12
N ARG A 88 -6.05 22.21 -6.39
CA ARG A 88 -4.80 22.57 -7.03
C ARG A 88 -4.30 23.87 -6.40
N PRO A 89 -3.02 23.94 -5.96
CA PRO A 89 -2.46 25.18 -5.45
C PRO A 89 -2.56 26.31 -6.50
N ALA A 90 -2.69 27.55 -6.02
CA ALA A 90 -2.89 28.71 -6.89
C ALA A 90 -1.64 29.10 -7.71
N THR A 91 -0.44 28.70 -7.28
CA THR A 91 0.82 29.08 -7.92
C THR A 91 1.55 27.89 -8.53
N VAL A 92 2.27 28.12 -9.63
CA VAL A 92 3.13 27.11 -10.28
C VAL A 92 4.14 26.53 -9.30
N GLU A 93 4.78 27.39 -8.51
CA GLU A 93 5.75 26.98 -7.50
C GLU A 93 5.13 26.03 -6.46
N ALA A 94 3.93 26.35 -5.96
CA ALA A 94 3.26 25.51 -4.97
C ALA A 94 2.81 24.17 -5.56
N ILE A 95 2.38 24.13 -6.82
CA ILE A 95 2.07 22.88 -7.54
C ILE A 95 3.32 22.00 -7.60
N ILE A 96 4.44 22.53 -8.11
CA ILE A 96 5.68 21.77 -8.23
C ILE A 96 6.19 21.31 -6.86
N LYS A 97 6.20 22.19 -5.85
CA LYS A 97 6.62 21.83 -4.49
C LYS A 97 5.79 20.69 -3.92
N ARG A 98 4.48 20.70 -4.12
CA ARG A 98 3.57 19.64 -3.67
C ARG A 98 3.88 18.32 -4.38
N ASP A 99 4.00 18.33 -5.70
CA ASP A 99 4.26 17.11 -6.47
C ASP A 99 5.61 16.49 -6.06
N LEU A 100 6.65 17.31 -5.85
CA LEU A 100 7.95 16.85 -5.33
C LEU A 100 7.85 16.30 -3.89
N GLN A 101 7.04 16.91 -3.02
CA GLN A 101 6.80 16.39 -1.66
C GLN A 101 6.10 15.03 -1.69
N ASP A 102 5.11 14.86 -2.56
CA ASP A 102 4.42 13.58 -2.73
C ASP A 102 5.35 12.51 -3.31
N ILE A 103 6.19 12.84 -4.29
CA ILE A 103 7.22 11.91 -4.81
C ILE A 103 8.26 11.55 -3.73
N ASN A 104 8.63 12.48 -2.86
CA ASN A 104 9.54 12.18 -1.75
C ASN A 104 8.94 11.16 -0.78
N ARG A 105 7.63 11.26 -0.53
CA ARG A 105 6.87 10.32 0.32
C ARG A 105 6.64 8.97 -0.35
N ALA A 106 6.45 8.95 -1.66
CA ALA A 106 6.17 7.74 -2.43
C ALA A 106 7.33 6.74 -2.37
N ASP A 107 7.03 5.45 -2.42
CA ASP A 107 8.00 4.37 -2.61
C ASP A 107 8.05 3.95 -4.09
N ILE A 108 6.90 4.04 -4.77
CA ILE A 108 6.69 3.62 -6.15
C ILE A 108 6.05 4.78 -6.93
N LEU A 109 6.48 4.99 -8.17
CA LEU A 109 5.76 5.81 -9.14
C LEU A 109 5.10 4.86 -10.14
N LEU A 110 3.77 4.93 -10.26
CA LEU A 110 3.03 4.34 -11.36
C LEU A 110 2.75 5.46 -12.36
N VAL A 111 3.33 5.35 -13.56
CA VAL A 111 3.38 6.44 -14.52
C VAL A 111 2.76 6.03 -15.86
N GLU A 112 1.80 6.82 -16.28
CA GLU A 112 1.14 6.71 -17.58
C GLU A 112 2.02 7.30 -18.70
N MET A 113 2.18 6.56 -19.79
CA MET A 113 2.89 6.90 -21.03
C MET A 113 2.15 6.31 -22.24
N ASP A 114 0.86 6.60 -22.42
CA ASP A 114 -0.01 5.95 -23.40
C ASP A 114 -0.49 6.87 -24.53
N HIS A 115 -0.42 8.19 -24.35
CA HIS A 115 -0.93 9.17 -25.32
C HIS A 115 0.19 9.79 -26.16
N LYS A 116 0.32 9.37 -27.43
CA LYS A 116 1.38 9.85 -28.34
C LYS A 116 1.34 11.36 -28.62
N ASP A 117 0.20 12.01 -28.41
CA ASP A 117 -0.02 13.44 -28.64
C ASP A 117 0.23 14.31 -27.38
N LYS A 118 0.65 13.72 -26.25
CA LYS A 118 0.92 14.46 -25.02
C LYS A 118 2.43 14.69 -24.82
N PRO A 119 2.82 15.84 -24.26
CA PRO A 119 4.23 16.21 -24.19
C PRO A 119 5.02 15.52 -23.06
N TYR A 120 4.37 15.05 -22.00
CA TYR A 120 5.00 14.41 -20.81
C TYR A 120 6.23 15.14 -20.22
N ILE A 121 6.38 16.45 -20.43
CA ILE A 121 7.55 17.19 -19.93
C ILE A 121 7.61 17.14 -18.40
N GLY A 122 6.51 17.51 -17.73
CA GLY A 122 6.43 17.43 -16.27
C GLY A 122 6.66 16.00 -15.76
N THR A 123 6.02 15.02 -16.41
CA THR A 123 6.16 13.60 -16.06
C THR A 123 7.60 13.09 -16.20
N SER A 124 8.32 13.51 -17.24
CA SER A 124 9.74 13.16 -17.41
C SER A 124 10.61 13.74 -16.29
N MET A 125 10.29 14.96 -15.82
CA MET A 125 10.97 15.57 -14.67
C MET A 125 10.66 14.83 -13.37
N GLU A 126 9.41 14.39 -13.16
CA GLU A 126 9.01 13.57 -12.01
C GLU A 126 9.75 12.22 -12.00
N ILE A 127 9.82 11.54 -13.15
CA ILE A 127 10.56 10.27 -13.32
C ILE A 127 12.02 10.46 -12.94
N ARG A 128 12.68 11.50 -13.49
CA ARG A 128 14.08 11.77 -13.20
C ARG A 128 14.29 12.03 -11.69
N TYR A 129 13.46 12.89 -11.10
CA TYR A 129 13.54 13.24 -9.68
C TYR A 129 13.38 12.03 -8.75
N ALA A 130 12.46 11.12 -9.10
CA ALA A 130 12.22 9.88 -8.38
C ALA A 130 13.38 8.88 -8.53
N TRP A 131 13.93 8.75 -9.73
CA TRP A 131 15.05 7.86 -10.02
C TRP A 131 16.30 8.25 -9.23
N GLU A 132 16.62 9.54 -9.14
CA GLU A 132 17.73 10.07 -8.32
C GLU A 132 17.58 9.70 -6.83
N ARG A 133 16.35 9.47 -6.38
CA ARG A 133 16.00 9.05 -5.01
C ARG A 133 15.82 7.54 -4.87
N LYS A 134 16.18 6.76 -5.90
CA LYS A 134 16.11 5.30 -5.93
C LYS A 134 14.69 4.78 -5.67
N LYS A 135 13.68 5.53 -6.10
CA LYS A 135 12.28 5.07 -6.09
C LYS A 135 12.09 4.03 -7.19
N GLU A 136 11.12 3.15 -7.01
CA GLU A 136 10.73 2.22 -8.06
C GLU A 136 9.81 2.94 -9.06
N ILE A 137 10.06 2.76 -10.35
CA ILE A 137 9.35 3.46 -11.43
C ILE A 137 8.72 2.43 -12.36
N ILE A 138 7.40 2.39 -12.37
CA ILE A 138 6.62 1.49 -13.21
C ILE A 138 5.92 2.34 -14.26
N LEU A 139 6.29 2.13 -15.52
CA LEU A 139 5.65 2.76 -16.66
C LEU A 139 4.56 1.84 -17.22
N PHE A 140 3.51 2.42 -17.80
CA PHE A 140 2.58 1.69 -18.65
C PHE A 140 2.18 2.52 -19.86
N GLY A 141 1.78 1.84 -20.93
CA GLY A 141 1.37 2.46 -22.17
C GLY A 141 2.42 2.36 -23.28
N ARG A 142 2.01 2.83 -24.46
CA ARG A 142 2.73 2.60 -25.73
C ARG A 142 3.41 3.84 -26.32
N ALA A 143 3.20 5.01 -25.74
CA ALA A 143 3.86 6.24 -26.18
C ALA A 143 5.32 6.26 -25.70
N ASN A 144 6.19 6.88 -26.49
CA ASN A 144 7.61 7.13 -26.15
C ASN A 144 8.44 5.87 -25.84
N ARG A 145 8.02 4.69 -26.29
CA ARG A 145 8.68 3.40 -26.02
C ARG A 145 10.13 3.37 -26.48
N GLU A 146 10.45 4.11 -27.52
CA GLU A 146 11.78 4.26 -28.11
C GLU A 146 12.71 5.19 -27.30
N SER A 147 12.19 5.90 -26.30
CA SER A 147 12.98 6.81 -25.49
C SER A 147 13.97 6.06 -24.60
N ILE A 148 15.26 6.13 -24.96
CA ILE A 148 16.35 5.56 -24.16
C ILE A 148 16.38 6.15 -22.74
N TRP A 149 15.94 7.39 -22.56
CA TRP A 149 15.86 8.04 -21.25
C TRP A 149 14.80 7.36 -20.38
N LEU A 150 13.60 7.13 -20.92
CA LEU A 150 12.54 6.46 -20.16
C LEU A 150 12.90 5.00 -19.88
N GLN A 151 13.45 4.29 -20.86
CA GLN A 151 13.90 2.91 -20.68
C GLN A 151 14.97 2.80 -19.57
N TYR A 152 15.94 3.73 -19.54
CA TYR A 152 16.99 3.72 -18.53
C TYR A 152 16.48 4.01 -17.12
N HIS A 153 15.47 4.88 -16.98
CA HIS A 153 14.96 5.29 -15.67
C HIS A 153 13.82 4.38 -15.15
N ALA A 154 13.20 3.58 -16.01
CA ALA A 154 12.13 2.66 -15.62
C ALA A 154 12.67 1.41 -14.90
N SER A 155 11.95 0.96 -13.87
CA SER A 155 12.15 -0.35 -13.25
C SER A 155 11.39 -1.46 -14.01
N ALA A 156 10.23 -1.12 -14.58
CA ALA A 156 9.43 -1.96 -15.46
C ALA A 156 8.57 -1.09 -16.39
N TRP A 157 8.22 -1.61 -17.56
CA TRP A 157 7.32 -0.96 -18.52
C TRP A 157 6.31 -1.97 -19.07
N TYR A 158 5.02 -1.71 -18.86
CA TYR A 158 3.91 -2.57 -19.30
C TYR A 158 3.18 -2.03 -20.53
N GLU A 159 2.46 -2.89 -21.27
CA GLU A 159 1.66 -2.48 -22.44
C GLU A 159 0.51 -1.57 -22.10
N ASP A 160 -0.12 -1.80 -20.94
CA ASP A 160 -1.32 -1.12 -20.52
C ASP A 160 -1.42 -1.05 -18.98
N LEU A 161 -2.37 -0.24 -18.51
CA LEU A 161 -2.64 -0.06 -17.08
C LEU A 161 -3.03 -1.38 -16.39
N GLY A 162 -3.75 -2.26 -17.09
CA GLY A 162 -4.22 -3.52 -16.53
C GLY A 162 -3.07 -4.44 -16.13
N GLN A 163 -2.05 -4.56 -16.99
CA GLN A 163 -0.84 -5.34 -16.71
C GLN A 163 -0.05 -4.76 -15.53
N ALA A 164 0.13 -3.43 -15.49
CA ALA A 164 0.83 -2.77 -14.40
C ALA A 164 0.11 -2.94 -13.05
N LEU A 165 -1.22 -2.82 -13.05
CA LEU A 165 -2.04 -3.04 -11.86
C LEU A 165 -2.08 -4.51 -11.44
N ALA A 166 -2.08 -5.46 -12.38
CA ALA A 166 -2.01 -6.88 -12.05
C ALA A 166 -0.71 -7.22 -11.31
N TYR A 167 0.43 -6.70 -11.80
CA TYR A 167 1.73 -6.84 -11.13
C TYR A 167 1.73 -6.25 -9.72
N LEU A 168 1.24 -5.00 -9.57
CA LEU A 168 1.18 -4.34 -8.26
C LEU A 168 0.19 -5.04 -7.32
N LYS A 169 -0.96 -5.50 -7.81
CA LYS A 169 -1.94 -6.23 -7.01
C LYS A 169 -1.36 -7.54 -6.48
N GLU A 170 -0.72 -8.34 -7.33
CA GLU A 170 -0.08 -9.59 -6.91
C GLU A 170 1.00 -9.33 -5.86
N ARG A 171 1.82 -8.29 -6.06
CA ARG A 171 2.81 -7.87 -5.08
C ARG A 171 2.17 -7.42 -3.76
N GLY A 172 1.10 -6.63 -3.82
CA GLY A 172 0.35 -6.20 -2.65
C GLY A 172 -0.18 -7.38 -1.84
N ILE A 173 -0.79 -8.37 -2.50
CA ILE A 173 -1.26 -9.61 -1.86
C ILE A 173 -0.11 -10.37 -1.19
N LYS A 174 1.06 -10.48 -1.83
CA LYS A 174 2.24 -11.13 -1.23
C LYS A 174 2.77 -10.36 -0.01
N LEU A 175 2.72 -9.03 -0.04
CA LEU A 175 3.22 -8.19 1.04
C LEU A 175 2.24 -8.12 2.22
N TYR A 176 0.95 -7.92 1.94
CA TYR A 176 -0.06 -7.54 2.92
C TYR A 176 -1.13 -8.62 3.17
N GLY A 177 -1.13 -9.70 2.38
CA GLY A 177 -2.17 -10.72 2.39
C GLY A 177 -3.40 -10.30 1.58
N ASP A 178 -4.40 -11.18 1.56
CA ASP A 178 -5.70 -10.88 0.96
C ASP A 178 -6.55 -10.06 1.95
N LEU A 179 -6.63 -8.75 1.73
CA LEU A 179 -7.34 -7.82 2.62
C LEU A 179 -8.85 -8.01 2.62
N GLU A 180 -9.44 -8.60 1.58
CA GLU A 180 -10.85 -9.01 1.56
C GLU A 180 -11.11 -10.13 2.57
N ARG A 181 -10.15 -11.04 2.74
CA ARG A 181 -10.22 -12.16 3.69
C ARG A 181 -10.19 -11.69 5.15
N VAL A 182 -9.46 -10.60 5.43
CA VAL A 182 -9.36 -9.99 6.76
C VAL A 182 -10.70 -9.36 7.19
N LYS A 183 -11.43 -8.73 6.27
CA LYS A 183 -12.77 -8.18 6.55
C LYS A 183 -13.84 -9.25 6.80
N ARG A 184 -13.63 -10.48 6.33
CA ARG A 184 -14.59 -11.60 6.41
C ARG A 184 -14.31 -12.60 7.54
N SER A 185 -13.44 -12.26 8.50
CA SER A 185 -13.26 -13.08 9.70
C SER A 185 -14.07 -12.47 10.86
N PRO A 186 -15.39 -12.73 10.96
CA PRO A 186 -16.07 -12.51 12.22
C PRO A 186 -15.40 -13.43 13.24
N GLY A 187 -15.05 -12.88 14.40
CA GLY A 187 -14.46 -13.65 15.48
C GLY A 187 -15.28 -14.91 15.77
N GLY A 188 -14.77 -16.05 15.34
CA GLY A 188 -15.08 -17.34 15.95
C GLY A 188 -14.39 -17.39 17.30
N MET A 189 -14.84 -16.56 18.24
CA MET A 189 -14.65 -16.84 19.65
C MET A 189 -15.31 -18.19 19.89
N ALA A 190 -14.48 -19.16 20.25
CA ALA A 190 -14.91 -20.44 20.75
C ALA A 190 -15.75 -20.18 22.03
N GLU A 191 -17.07 -20.20 21.89
CA GLU A 191 -17.96 -20.33 23.03
C GLU A 191 -18.24 -21.82 23.28
N GLY A 192 -17.75 -22.28 24.43
CA GLY A 192 -18.52 -23.18 25.30
C GLY A 192 -18.60 -24.64 24.88
N ALA A 193 -17.55 -25.41 25.19
CA ALA A 193 -17.75 -26.80 25.59
C ALA A 193 -18.56 -26.82 26.90
N ALA A 194 -19.89 -26.86 26.79
CA ALA A 194 -20.76 -27.21 27.89
C ALA A 194 -20.64 -28.72 28.14
N GLY A 195 -19.69 -29.09 29.00
CA GLY A 195 -19.64 -30.42 29.59
C GLY A 195 -20.89 -30.68 30.41
N THR A 196 -21.80 -31.49 29.89
CA THR A 196 -22.89 -32.10 30.65
C THR A 196 -22.29 -33.01 31.73
N ARG A 197 -22.24 -32.52 32.97
CA ARG A 197 -22.01 -33.33 34.16
C ARG A 197 -23.29 -34.08 34.51
N ASP A 198 -23.26 -35.37 34.21
CA ASP A 198 -23.59 -36.50 35.10
C ASP A 198 -24.88 -36.39 35.94
N GLY A 199 -25.97 -36.88 35.38
CA GLY A 199 -27.15 -37.33 36.12
C GLY A 199 -27.07 -38.83 36.38
N ARG A 200 -26.37 -39.24 37.44
CA ARG A 200 -26.47 -40.58 38.01
C ARG A 200 -27.00 -40.51 39.44
N ALA A 201 -28.30 -40.75 39.57
CA ALA A 201 -28.89 -41.18 40.82
C ALA A 201 -28.35 -42.59 41.17
N ARG A 202 -27.59 -42.69 42.25
CA ARG A 202 -27.41 -43.93 43.02
C ARG A 202 -27.81 -43.64 44.46
N VAL A 203 -29.02 -44.04 44.82
CA VAL A 203 -29.43 -44.22 46.21
C VAL A 203 -28.98 -45.63 46.60
N CYS A 204 -27.93 -45.70 47.41
CA CYS A 204 -27.60 -46.91 48.17
C CYS A 204 -28.23 -46.76 49.56
N GLY A 205 -29.05 -47.75 49.93
CA GLY A 205 -29.63 -47.86 51.27
C GLY A 205 -28.66 -48.44 52.30
N GLY A 206 -29.11 -48.35 53.56
CA GLY A 206 -28.53 -48.95 54.77
C GLY A 206 -28.57 -47.93 55.92
N GLY A 207 -29.12 -48.16 57.10
CA GLY A 207 -29.75 -49.33 57.74
C GLY A 207 -29.85 -49.06 59.25
N GLY A 208 -30.71 -49.80 59.97
CA GLY A 208 -30.82 -49.84 61.44
C GLY A 208 -31.67 -48.72 62.05
N ILE A 209 -32.57 -48.95 63.01
CA ILE A 209 -32.78 -50.03 63.99
C ILE A 209 -34.30 -50.27 64.11
#